data_AF-A0A0M2LSP8-F1
#
_entry.id   AF-A0A0M2LSP8-F1
#
_cell.length_a   1.000
_cell.length_b   1.000
_cell.length_c   1.000
_cell.angle_alpha   90.00
_cell.angle_beta   90.00
_cell.angle_gamma   90.00
#
_symmetry.space_group_name_H-M   'P 1'
#
loop_
_entity.id
_entity.type
_entity.pdbx_description
1 polymer ?
#
loop_
_entity_poly.entity_id
_entity_poly.type
_entity_poly.pdbx_seq_one_letter_code
_entity_poly.pdbx_strand_id
1 'polypeptide(L)'
;MRAWALMLGGMIVWAVHFFAVYIVASVFLTTDIARILTVVMTLACLAADGWLIARLRQARAGTHDSFSDWMRWIALGGAGLSLVAVLWQGLPALLV
;
A
#
# COMPACT_ATOMS: atom_id res chain seq x y z
N MET A 1 -0.21 -9.48 -18.16
CA MET A 1 -0.75 -8.32 -17.41
C MET A 1 -0.99 -8.62 -15.92
N ARG A 2 -1.73 -9.66 -15.55
CA ARG A 2 -2.08 -9.94 -14.13
C ARG A 2 -0.89 -10.11 -13.18
N ALA A 3 0.18 -10.78 -13.62
CA ALA A 3 1.40 -10.94 -12.83
C ALA A 3 2.10 -9.60 -12.54
N TRP A 4 2.19 -8.71 -13.53
CA TRP A 4 2.74 -7.37 -13.37
C TRP A 4 1.92 -6.53 -12.38
N ALA A 5 0.60 -6.62 -12.44
CA ALA A 5 -0.27 -5.95 -11.49
C ALA A 5 -0.05 -6.42 -10.04
N LEU A 6 0.25 -7.72 -9.83
CA LEU A 6 0.59 -8.24 -8.49
C LEU A 6 1.98 -7.79 -8.03
N MET A 7 2.98 -7.82 -8.92
CA MET A 7 4.35 -7.40 -8.61
C MET A 7 4.45 -5.91 -8.28
N LEU A 8 3.70 -5.07 -9.01
CA LEU A 8 3.65 -3.63 -8.80
C LEU A 8 2.55 -3.21 -7.82
N GLY A 9 1.73 -4.13 -7.32
CA GLY A 9 0.56 -3.83 -6.51
C GLY A 9 0.89 -2.96 -5.30
N GLY A 10 1.92 -3.31 -4.54
CA GLY A 10 2.39 -2.50 -3.41
C GLY A 10 2.86 -1.11 -3.86
N MET A 11 3.63 -1.02 -4.94
CA MET A 11 4.10 0.28 -5.44
C MET A 11 2.95 1.18 -5.92
N ILE A 12 1.88 0.59 -6.46
CA ILE A 12 0.66 1.31 -6.84
C ILE A 12 -0.08 1.79 -5.59
N VAL A 13 -0.23 0.94 -4.56
CA VAL A 13 -0.86 1.33 -3.28
C VAL A 13 -0.11 2.51 -2.65
N TRP A 14 1.22 2.40 -2.56
CA TRP A 14 2.07 3.47 -2.07
C TRP A 14 1.92 4.76 -2.89
N ALA A 15 1.96 4.68 -4.22
CA ALA A 15 1.84 5.87 -5.07
C ALA A 15 0.49 6.57 -4.86
N VAL A 16 -0.61 5.80 -4.81
CA VAL A 16 -1.96 6.34 -4.53
C VAL A 16 -1.98 7.02 -3.17
N HIS A 17 -1.44 6.39 -2.13
CA HIS A 17 -1.35 6.98 -0.80
C HIS A 17 -0.56 8.29 -0.81
N PHE A 18 0.63 8.28 -1.39
CA PHE A 18 1.51 9.45 -1.47
C PHE A 18 0.82 10.64 -2.13
N PHE A 19 0.24 10.44 -3.32
CA PHE A 19 -0.45 11.52 -4.02
C PHE A 19 -1.70 12.00 -3.27
N ALA A 20 -2.47 11.09 -2.68
CA ALA A 20 -3.65 11.45 -1.91
C ALA A 20 -3.30 12.31 -0.70
N VAL A 21 -2.32 11.90 0.12
CA VAL A 21 -1.88 12.67 1.29
C VAL A 21 -1.24 13.99 0.87
N TYR A 22 -0.48 14.02 -0.22
CA TYR A 22 0.09 15.25 -0.77
C TYR A 22 -0.99 16.26 -1.19
N ILE A 23 -2.04 15.80 -1.87
CA ILE A 23 -3.19 16.64 -2.25
C ILE A 23 -3.89 17.16 -0.99
N VAL A 24 -4.15 16.28 -0.02
CA VAL A 24 -4.81 16.66 1.23
C VAL A 24 -4.01 17.74 1.97
N ALA A 25 -2.71 17.54 2.13
CA ALA A 25 -1.82 18.52 2.77
C ALA A 25 -1.76 19.85 2.02
N SER A 26 -1.83 19.81 0.68
CA SER A 26 -1.77 21.02 -0.16
C SER A 26 -3.08 21.82 -0.18
N VAL A 27 -4.23 21.15 -0.05
CA VAL A 27 -5.56 21.78 -0.12
C VAL A 27 -6.08 22.18 1.25
N PHE A 28 -5.96 21.29 2.24
CA PHE A 28 -6.56 21.46 3.57
C PHE A 28 -5.55 21.92 4.64
N LEU A 29 -4.25 22.04 4.28
CA LEU A 29 -3.17 22.50 5.16
C LEU A 29 -3.15 21.73 6.49
N THR A 30 -3.06 22.43 7.62
CA THR A 30 -2.95 21.84 8.98
C THR A 30 -4.29 21.71 9.69
N THR A 31 -5.40 21.68 8.95
CA THR A 31 -6.75 21.54 9.54
C THR A 31 -7.02 20.12 10.07
N ASP A 32 -7.97 19.99 10.98
CA ASP A 32 -8.42 18.69 11.48
C ASP A 32 -8.97 17.79 10.37
N ILE A 33 -9.59 18.40 9.35
CA ILE A 33 -10.08 17.68 8.16
C ILE A 33 -8.90 17.02 7.42
N ALA A 34 -7.77 17.71 7.27
CA ALA A 34 -6.57 17.16 6.64
C ALA A 34 -6.05 15.94 7.39
N ARG A 35 -6.05 15.99 8.73
CA ARG A 35 -5.64 14.88 9.59
C ARG A 35 -6.56 13.68 9.43
N ILE A 36 -7.87 13.89 9.54
CA ILE A 36 -8.88 12.82 9.41
C ILE A 36 -8.76 12.14 8.03
N LEU A 37 -8.67 12.92 6.96
CA LEU A 37 -8.53 12.38 5.60
C LEU A 37 -7.23 11.59 5.44
N THR A 38 -6.12 12.09 5.98
CA THR A 38 -4.83 11.39 5.96
C THR A 38 -4.90 10.06 6.71
N VAL A 39 -5.52 10.04 7.90
CA VAL A 39 -5.70 8.80 8.68
C VAL A 39 -6.57 7.80 7.92
N VAL A 40 -7.72 8.24 7.39
CA VAL A 40 -8.62 7.37 6.63
C VAL A 40 -7.91 6.78 5.41
N MET A 41 -7.19 7.60 4.64
CA MET A 41 -6.43 7.14 3.47
C MET A 41 -5.31 6.17 3.86
N THR A 42 -4.59 6.46 4.94
CA THR A 42 -3.54 5.59 5.48
C THR A 42 -4.12 4.22 5.85
N LEU A 43 -5.22 4.18 6.62
CA LEU A 43 -5.85 2.93 7.02
C LEU A 43 -6.36 2.12 5.81
N ALA A 44 -6.93 2.79 4.80
CA ALA A 44 -7.38 2.14 3.57
C ALA A 44 -6.21 1.50 2.80
N CYS A 45 -5.08 2.19 2.67
CA CYS A 45 -3.89 1.67 2.01
C CYS A 45 -3.21 0.54 2.79
N LEU A 46 -3.17 0.63 4.13
CA LEU A 46 -2.67 -0.46 4.98
C LEU A 46 -3.54 -1.72 4.84
N ALA A 47 -4.86 -1.56 4.76
CA ALA A 47 -5.77 -2.67 4.52
C ALA A 47 -5.53 -3.30 3.13
N ALA A 48 -5.28 -2.47 2.10
CA ALA A 48 -4.96 -2.94 0.76
C ALA A 48 -3.63 -3.72 0.71
N ASP A 49 -2.57 -3.21 1.37
CA ASP A 49 -1.29 -3.91 1.47
C ASP A 49 -1.43 -5.22 2.26
N GLY A 50 -2.16 -5.21 3.38
CA GLY A 50 -2.45 -6.41 4.17
C GLY A 50 -3.19 -7.47 3.36
N TRP A 51 -4.21 -7.06 2.59
CA TRP A 51 -4.93 -7.94 1.68
C TRP A 51 -4.04 -8.50 0.57
N LEU A 52 -3.20 -7.66 -0.05
CA LEU A 52 -2.26 -8.08 -1.09
C LEU A 52 -1.26 -9.12 -0.57
N ILE A 53 -0.68 -8.88 0.60
CA ILE A 53 0.26 -9.81 1.26
C ILE A 53 -0.44 -11.13 1.58
N ALA A 54 -1.66 -11.09 2.14
CA ALA A 54 -2.43 -12.29 2.44
C ALA A 54 -2.73 -13.09 1.16
N ARG A 55 -3.12 -12.42 0.08
CA ARG A 55 -3.41 -13.03 -1.22
C ARG A 55 -2.18 -13.69 -1.84
N LEU A 56 -1.02 -13.02 -1.78
CA LEU A 56 0.25 -13.53 -2.29
C LEU A 56 0.73 -14.75 -1.49
N ARG A 57 0.50 -14.79 -0.17
CA ARG A 57 0.82 -15.94 0.68
C ARG A 57 -0.06 -17.15 0.36
N GLN A 58 -1.36 -16.94 0.14
CA GLN A 58 -2.31 -18.00 -0.22
C GLN A 58 -2.05 -18.59 -1.61
N ALA A 59 -1.50 -17.80 -2.54
CA ALA A 59 -1.17 -18.27 -3.89
C ALA A 59 -0.13 -19.42 -3.91
N ARG A 60 0.61 -19.66 -2.82
CA ARG A 60 1.53 -20.80 -2.68
C ARG A 60 0.83 -22.17 -2.64
N ALA A 61 -0.47 -22.23 -2.33
CA ALA A 61 -1.19 -23.49 -2.13
C ALA A 61 -1.76 -24.13 -3.41
N GLY A 62 -1.68 -23.45 -4.57
CA GLY A 62 -2.16 -23.96 -5.85
C GLY A 62 -1.01 -24.42 -6.75
N THR A 63 -0.99 -25.70 -7.14
CA THR A 63 0.11 -26.37 -7.83
C THR A 63 0.26 -26.03 -9.33
N HIS A 64 -0.42 -25.03 -9.89
CA HIS A 64 -0.57 -24.90 -11.34
C HIS A 64 -0.67 -23.44 -11.86
N ASP A 65 0.16 -22.51 -11.38
CA ASP A 65 0.13 -21.13 -11.88
C ASP A 65 1.50 -20.61 -12.33
N SER A 66 1.49 -19.85 -13.44
CA SER A 66 2.63 -19.20 -14.10
C SER A 66 3.32 -18.10 -13.26
N PHE A 67 3.03 -18.03 -11.97
CA PHE A 67 3.53 -17.03 -11.04
C PHE A 67 4.65 -17.67 -10.21
N SER A 68 5.88 -17.51 -10.69
CA SER A 68 7.06 -18.12 -10.06
C SER A 68 7.26 -17.64 -8.63
N ASP A 69 7.91 -18.47 -7.81
CA ASP A 69 8.29 -18.09 -6.44
C ASP A 69 9.13 -16.82 -6.41
N TRP A 70 9.95 -16.57 -7.44
CA TRP A 70 10.72 -15.33 -7.56
C TRP A 70 9.84 -14.09 -7.74
N MET A 71 8.85 -14.15 -8.64
CA MET A 71 7.89 -13.07 -8.86
C MET A 71 7.07 -12.81 -7.59
N ARG A 72 6.76 -13.87 -6.82
CA ARG A 72 6.11 -13.72 -5.51
C ARG A 72 6.99 -12.99 -4.50
N TRP A 73 8.28 -13.30 -4.43
CA TRP A 73 9.20 -12.59 -3.55
C TRP A 73 9.32 -11.11 -3.89
N ILE A 74 9.40 -10.77 -5.18
CA ILE A 74 9.36 -9.38 -5.63
C ILE A 74 8.04 -8.70 -5.20
N ALA A 75 6.90 -9.35 -5.45
CA ALA A 75 5.59 -8.80 -5.10
C ALA A 75 5.42 -8.59 -3.59
N LEU A 76 5.86 -9.57 -2.77
CA LEU A 76 5.86 -9.45 -1.31
C LEU A 76 6.81 -8.37 -0.82
N GLY A 77 7.99 -8.24 -1.43
CA GLY A 77 8.94 -7.18 -1.13
C GLY A 77 8.36 -5.80 -1.43
N GLY A 78 7.72 -5.64 -2.60
CA GLY A 78 7.04 -4.40 -2.98
C GLY A 78 5.88 -4.04 -2.06
N ALA A 79 5.03 -5.01 -1.69
CA ALA A 79 3.94 -4.80 -0.74
C ALA A 79 4.45 -4.49 0.69
N GLY A 80 5.52 -5.15 1.12
CA GLY A 80 6.15 -4.88 2.41
C GLY A 80 6.79 -3.48 2.46
N LEU A 81 7.46 -3.07 1.39
CA LEU A 81 8.02 -1.72 1.28
C LEU A 81 6.92 -0.66 1.28
N SER A 82 5.83 -0.89 0.54
CA SER A 82 4.64 -0.03 0.55
C SER A 82 4.08 0.12 1.96
N LEU A 83 3.86 -0.99 2.66
CA LEU A 83 3.33 -0.99 4.02
C LEU A 83 4.17 -0.12 4.96
N VAL A 84 5.49 -0.28 4.94
CA VAL A 84 6.42 0.52 5.75
C VAL A 84 6.35 2.00 5.38
N ALA A 85 6.35 2.30 4.08
CA ALA A 85 6.28 3.68 3.59
C ALA A 85 4.96 4.37 3.98
N VAL A 86 3.81 3.69 3.82
CA VAL A 86 2.49 4.18 4.20
C VAL A 86 2.41 4.43 5.71
N LEU A 87 2.92 3.50 6.54
CA LEU A 87 2.99 3.70 7.99
C LEU A 87 3.82 4.93 8.35
N TRP A 88 5.00 5.07 7.75
CA TRP A 88 5.89 6.19 7.99
C TRP A 88 5.28 7.53 7.56
N GLN A 89 4.66 7.57 6.38
CA GLN A 89 4.04 8.78 5.83
C GLN A 89 2.75 9.17 6.53
N GLY A 90 1.99 8.21 7.08
CA GLY A 90 0.77 8.48 7.84
C GLY A 90 1.03 8.91 9.28
N LEU A 91 2.22 8.62 9.84
CA LEU A 91 2.56 8.89 11.24
C LEU A 91 2.42 10.38 11.65
N PRO A 92 2.87 11.37 10.84
CA PRO A 92 2.75 12.78 11.21
C PRO A 92 1.32 13.23 11.47
N ALA A 93 0.32 12.67 10.77
CA ALA A 93 -1.09 13.03 10.98
C ALA A 93 -1.62 12.65 12.37
N LEU A 94 -0.93 11.77 13.10
CA LEU A 94 -1.27 11.39 14.48
C LEU A 94 -0.56 12.25 15.53
N LEU A 95 0.53 12.92 15.16
CA LEU A 95 1.44 13.59 16.10
C LEU A 95 1.33 15.12 16.05
N VAL A 96 1.01 15.68 14.88
CA VAL A 96 1.10 17.12 14.60
C VAL A 96 -0.16 17.62 13.94
#